data_AF-A0A251XWP2-F1
#
_entry.id   AF-A0A251XWP2-F1
#
_cell.length_a   1.000
_cell.length_b   1.000
_cell.length_c   1.000
_cell.angle_alpha   90.00
_cell.angle_beta   90.00
_cell.angle_gamma   90.00
#
_symmetry.space_group_name_H-M   'P 1'
#
loop_
_entity.id
_entity.type
_entity.pdbx_description
1 polymer ?
#
loop_
_entity_poly.entity_id
_entity_poly.type
_entity_poly.pdbx_seq_one_letter_code
_entity_poly.pdbx_strand_id
1 'polypeptide(L)'
;MGIRAWGWSGPWAGRRGFDSIVQFATGIANTGMVATGAGQPASVPVQALDWATGYLAAAAALAGIADRSTMRLGSSWRLSLARTASLLQALPATGETRISAAPPEDLPGSPLEMPSGQAVIAASPIRVGRAGLAFTHITTDLGEHAPMWW
;
A
#
# COMPACT_ATOMS: atom_id res chain seq x y z
N MET A 1 -3.44 14.80 8.14
CA MET A 1 -3.64 13.70 7.18
C MET A 1 -4.69 12.76 7.77
N GLY A 2 -5.67 12.31 6.99
CA GLY A 2 -6.60 11.28 7.43
C GLY A 2 -6.78 10.20 6.36
N ILE A 3 -6.85 8.94 6.80
CA ILE A 3 -7.02 7.77 5.93
C ILE A 3 -8.23 6.97 6.43
N ARG A 4 -9.11 6.54 5.51
CA ARG A 4 -10.25 5.65 5.80
C ARG A 4 -10.34 4.55 4.75
N ALA A 5 -10.91 3.39 5.08
CA ALA A 5 -11.11 2.33 4.08
C ALA A 5 -12.03 2.80 2.92
N TRP A 6 -13.20 3.35 3.26
CA TRP A 6 -14.29 3.60 2.30
C TRP A 6 -14.48 5.06 1.88
N GLY A 7 -13.66 5.97 2.41
CA GLY A 7 -13.82 7.40 2.18
C GLY A 7 -14.52 8.13 3.32
N TRP A 8 -14.83 9.40 3.06
CA TRP A 8 -15.32 10.37 4.05
C TRP A 8 -16.80 10.71 3.87
N SER A 9 -17.44 10.15 2.85
CA SER A 9 -18.83 10.36 2.48
C SER A 9 -19.49 9.06 2.05
N GLY A 10 -20.82 9.07 1.95
CA GLY A 10 -21.60 7.91 1.55
C GLY A 10 -21.83 6.89 2.69
N PRO A 11 -22.58 5.82 2.40
CA PRO A 11 -23.12 4.91 3.41
C PRO A 11 -22.04 4.09 4.14
N TRP A 12 -20.82 4.03 3.61
CA TRP A 12 -19.72 3.24 4.18
C TRP A 12 -18.65 4.10 4.88
N ALA A 13 -18.81 5.43 4.94
CA ALA A 13 -17.80 6.35 5.49
C ALA A 13 -17.40 6.06 6.94
N GLY A 14 -18.30 5.46 7.73
CA GLY A 14 -18.06 5.07 9.13
C GLY A 14 -17.64 3.61 9.31
N ARG A 15 -17.57 2.82 8.24
CA ARG A 15 -17.24 1.39 8.33
C ARG A 15 -15.72 1.19 8.42
N ARG A 16 -15.32 0.18 9.18
CA ARG A 16 -13.95 -0.33 9.16
C ARG A 16 -13.71 -1.11 7.87
N GLY A 17 -12.45 -1.30 7.52
CA GLY A 17 -12.05 -2.11 6.37
C GLY A 17 -10.57 -2.39 6.41
N PHE A 18 -10.21 -3.49 5.79
CA PHE A 18 -8.83 -3.87 5.47
C PHE A 18 -8.69 -3.87 3.95
N ASP A 19 -7.46 -3.76 3.47
CA ASP A 19 -7.15 -3.81 2.04
C ASP A 19 -7.88 -4.95 1.34
N SER A 20 -7.75 -6.18 1.84
CA SER A 20 -8.40 -7.37 1.27
C SER A 20 -9.90 -7.17 1.08
N ILE A 21 -10.63 -6.72 2.11
CA ILE A 21 -12.08 -6.47 2.02
C ILE A 21 -12.40 -5.42 0.96
N VAL A 22 -11.58 -4.36 0.87
CA VAL A 22 -11.77 -3.31 -0.13
C VAL A 22 -11.47 -3.84 -1.54
N GLN A 23 -10.48 -4.72 -1.72
CA GLN A 23 -10.22 -5.37 -3.02
C GLN A 23 -11.43 -6.17 -3.49
N PHE A 24 -12.09 -6.92 -2.60
CA PHE A 24 -13.31 -7.66 -2.93
C PHE A 24 -14.45 -6.73 -3.33
N ALA A 25 -14.67 -5.66 -2.56
CA ALA A 25 -15.76 -4.73 -2.82
C ALA A 25 -15.57 -3.84 -4.05
N THR A 26 -14.34 -3.70 -4.56
CA THR A 26 -14.00 -2.76 -5.65
C THR A 26 -13.69 -3.43 -6.99
N GLY A 27 -13.80 -4.76 -7.07
CA GLY A 27 -13.54 -5.53 -8.29
C GLY A 27 -12.10 -5.99 -8.49
N ILE A 28 -11.16 -5.54 -7.66
CA ILE A 28 -9.75 -5.99 -7.74
C ILE A 28 -9.63 -7.50 -7.50
N ALA A 29 -10.43 -8.07 -6.60
CA ALA A 29 -10.42 -9.52 -6.37
C ALA A 29 -10.88 -10.33 -7.61
N ASN A 30 -11.70 -9.75 -8.48
CA ASN A 30 -12.04 -10.38 -9.76
C ASN A 30 -10.83 -10.38 -10.70
N THR A 31 -10.07 -9.29 -10.76
CA THR A 31 -8.81 -9.23 -11.51
C THR A 31 -7.80 -10.26 -10.98
N GLY A 32 -7.67 -10.41 -9.66
CA GLY A 32 -6.80 -11.42 -9.05
C GLY A 32 -7.21 -12.86 -9.41
N MET A 33 -8.51 -13.15 -9.43
CA MET A 33 -9.04 -14.43 -9.91
C MET A 33 -8.65 -14.72 -11.35
N VAL A 34 -8.86 -13.77 -12.27
CA VAL A 34 -8.49 -13.93 -13.69
C VAL A 34 -6.97 -14.12 -13.83
N ALA A 35 -6.17 -13.32 -13.13
CA ALA A 35 -4.71 -13.32 -13.24
C ALA A 35 -4.05 -14.60 -12.67
N THR A 36 -4.71 -15.28 -11.74
CA THR A 36 -4.22 -16.52 -11.09
C THR A 36 -4.90 -17.78 -11.60
N GLY A 37 -5.98 -17.66 -12.38
CA GLY A 37 -6.82 -18.79 -12.80
C GLY A 37 -7.63 -19.42 -11.65
N ALA A 38 -7.89 -18.67 -10.58
CA ALA A 38 -8.66 -19.17 -9.45
C ALA A 38 -10.14 -19.42 -9.80
N GLY A 39 -10.79 -20.35 -9.10
CA GLY A 39 -12.21 -20.66 -9.30
C GLY A 39 -13.19 -19.65 -8.68
N GLN A 40 -12.69 -18.65 -7.94
CA GLN A 40 -13.50 -17.63 -7.26
C GLN A 40 -12.69 -16.35 -7.06
N PRO A 41 -13.35 -15.18 -6.82
CA PRO A 41 -12.66 -13.92 -6.54
C PRO A 41 -11.59 -14.08 -5.45
N ALA A 42 -10.38 -13.62 -5.75
CA ALA A 42 -9.21 -13.75 -4.90
C ALA A 42 -8.46 -12.42 -4.89
N SER A 43 -8.13 -11.92 -3.68
CA SER A 43 -7.23 -10.78 -3.55
C SER A 43 -5.93 -11.03 -4.28
N VAL A 44 -5.35 -9.98 -4.86
CA VAL A 44 -3.98 -10.06 -5.36
C VAL A 44 -3.04 -10.37 -4.18
N PRO A 45 -1.91 -11.09 -4.38
CA PRO A 45 -1.04 -11.58 -3.30
C PRO A 45 -0.16 -10.45 -2.71
N VAL A 46 -0.74 -9.27 -2.54
CA VAL A 46 -0.10 -8.04 -2.10
C VAL A 46 -1.18 -7.15 -1.48
N GLN A 47 -0.84 -6.44 -0.40
CA GLN A 47 -1.66 -5.36 0.15
C GLN A 47 -1.53 -4.10 -0.73
N ALA A 48 -2.03 -4.19 -1.96
CA ALA A 48 -1.83 -3.19 -3.01
C ALA A 48 -2.41 -1.82 -2.64
N LEU A 49 -3.57 -1.80 -1.98
CA LEU A 49 -4.26 -0.58 -1.60
C LEU A 49 -3.57 0.10 -0.42
N ASP A 50 -3.13 -0.66 0.58
CA ASP A 50 -2.37 -0.12 1.71
C ASP A 50 -1.03 0.45 1.23
N TRP A 51 -0.30 -0.28 0.40
CA TRP A 51 0.97 0.20 -0.17
C TRP A 51 0.80 1.47 -1.01
N ALA A 52 -0.12 1.46 -1.98
CA ALA A 52 -0.36 2.61 -2.84
C ALA A 52 -0.88 3.82 -2.04
N THR A 53 -1.78 3.60 -1.08
CA THR A 53 -2.31 4.68 -0.23
C THR A 53 -1.23 5.25 0.70
N GLY A 54 -0.32 4.41 1.20
CA GLY A 54 0.84 4.84 1.97
C GLY A 54 1.74 5.80 1.18
N TYR A 55 2.04 5.47 -0.08
CA TYR A 55 2.80 6.37 -0.95
C TYR A 55 2.05 7.67 -1.27
N LEU A 56 0.73 7.61 -1.50
CA LEU A 56 -0.07 8.82 -1.67
C LEU A 56 -0.07 9.69 -0.41
N ALA A 57 -0.09 9.08 0.78
CA ALA A 57 0.04 9.80 2.06
C ALA A 57 1.41 10.46 2.21
N ALA A 58 2.49 9.75 1.88
CA ALA A 58 3.83 10.32 1.88
C ALA A 58 3.94 11.50 0.90
N ALA A 59 3.44 11.34 -0.33
CA ALA A 59 3.42 12.39 -1.34
C ALA A 59 2.63 13.63 -0.87
N ALA A 60 1.45 13.43 -0.28
CA ALA A 60 0.63 14.51 0.26
C ALA A 60 1.29 15.20 1.47
N ALA A 61 2.04 14.48 2.31
CA ALA A 61 2.83 15.07 3.38
C ALA A 61 3.96 15.96 2.83
N LEU A 62 4.70 15.47 1.83
CA LEU A 62 5.75 16.25 1.16
C LEU A 62 5.20 17.51 0.48
N ALA A 63 4.08 17.38 -0.23
CA ALA A 63 3.38 18.51 -0.82
C ALA A 63 2.99 19.55 0.25
N GLY A 64 2.42 19.10 1.38
CA GLY A 64 2.09 19.99 2.49
C GLY A 64 3.28 20.71 3.11
N ILE A 65 4.45 20.06 3.18
CA ILE A 65 5.70 20.70 3.65
C ILE A 65 6.18 21.76 2.64
N ALA A 66 6.09 21.47 1.34
CA ALA A 66 6.45 22.41 0.28
C ALA A 66 5.53 23.64 0.25
N ASP A 67 4.22 23.44 0.39
CA ASP A 67 3.25 24.54 0.49
C ASP A 67 3.52 25.41 1.72
N ARG A 68 3.85 24.78 2.87
CA ARG A 68 4.22 25.52 4.08
C ARG A 68 5.52 26.30 3.92
N SER A 69 6.50 25.74 3.22
CA SER A 69 7.81 26.39 3.03
C SER A 69 7.72 27.60 2.08
N THR A 70 6.80 27.57 1.12
CA THR A 70 6.64 28.61 0.09
C THR A 70 5.53 29.62 0.45
N MET A 71 4.36 29.14 0.87
CA MET A 71 3.15 29.95 1.08
C MET A 71 2.82 30.19 2.56
N ARG A 72 3.55 29.56 3.49
CA ARG A 72 3.29 29.61 4.95
C ARG A 72 1.91 29.09 5.37
N LEU A 73 1.28 28.28 4.52
CA LEU A 73 -0.01 27.64 4.79
C LEU A 73 0.18 26.22 5.30
N GLY A 74 -0.73 25.77 6.17
CA GLY A 74 -0.89 24.34 6.48
C GLY A 74 -1.73 23.64 5.42
N SER A 75 -1.78 22.30 5.47
CA SER A 75 -2.63 21.51 4.58
C SER A 75 -3.37 20.39 5.31
N SER A 76 -4.53 20.02 4.76
CA SER A 76 -5.33 18.90 5.23
C SER A 76 -5.67 18.01 4.05
N TRP A 77 -5.36 16.72 4.19
CA TRP A 77 -5.49 15.72 3.14
C TRP A 77 -6.33 14.55 3.63
N ARG A 78 -7.19 14.05 2.75
CA ARG A 78 -8.12 12.95 3.00
C ARG A 78 -7.92 11.89 1.93
N LEU A 79 -7.58 10.69 2.36
CA LEU A 79 -7.33 9.54 1.50
C LEU A 79 -8.30 8.40 1.83
N SER A 80 -8.49 7.50 0.87
CA SER A 80 -9.18 6.25 1.13
C SER A 80 -8.81 5.11 0.22
N LEU A 81 -8.81 3.89 0.75
CA LEU A 81 -8.49 2.68 0.00
C LEU A 81 -9.43 2.49 -1.20
N ALA A 82 -10.73 2.75 -1.03
CA ALA A 82 -11.70 2.66 -2.14
C ALA A 82 -11.39 3.66 -3.28
N ARG A 83 -10.97 4.88 -2.96
CA ARG A 83 -10.53 5.87 -3.96
C ARG A 83 -9.21 5.46 -4.61
N THR A 84 -8.28 4.90 -3.84
CA THR A 84 -7.02 4.34 -4.36
C THR A 84 -7.30 3.18 -5.32
N ALA A 85 -8.24 2.29 -5.00
CA ALA A 85 -8.66 1.20 -5.88
C ALA A 85 -9.22 1.72 -7.20
N SER A 86 -10.06 2.76 -7.15
CA SER A 86 -10.57 3.43 -8.35
C SER A 86 -9.46 4.07 -9.19
N LEU A 87 -8.45 4.68 -8.54
CA LEU A 87 -7.30 5.25 -9.24
C LEU A 87 -6.47 4.18 -9.94
N LEU A 88 -6.13 3.10 -9.25
CA LEU A 88 -5.34 1.99 -9.81
C LEU A 88 -6.05 1.33 -10.99
N GLN A 89 -7.36 1.10 -10.88
CA GLN A 89 -8.17 0.51 -11.96
C GLN A 89 -8.35 1.44 -13.17
N ALA A 90 -8.16 2.75 -13.00
CA ALA A 90 -8.20 3.71 -14.10
C ALA A 90 -6.86 3.80 -14.85
N LEU A 91 -5.77 3.23 -14.33
CA LEU A 91 -4.49 3.18 -15.03
C LEU A 91 -4.57 2.17 -16.19
N PRO A 92 -3.90 2.45 -17.32
CA PRO A 92 -3.85 1.51 -18.43
C PRO A 92 -3.20 0.19 -17.99
N ALA A 93 -3.84 -0.93 -18.34
CA ALA A 93 -3.25 -2.24 -18.12
C ALA A 93 -2.07 -2.44 -19.07
N THR A 94 -0.89 -2.72 -18.52
CA THR A 94 0.30 -3.05 -19.30
C THR A 94 0.39 -4.57 -19.47
N GLY A 95 -0.15 -5.09 -20.58
CA GLY A 95 -0.03 -6.49 -20.98
C GLY A 95 -0.93 -7.49 -20.25
N GLU A 96 -0.87 -8.76 -20.65
CA GLU A 96 -1.52 -9.88 -19.94
C GLU A 96 -0.75 -10.16 -18.64
N THR A 97 -1.28 -9.70 -17.51
CA THR A 97 -0.65 -9.94 -16.21
C THR A 97 -1.06 -11.31 -15.69
N ARG A 98 -0.21 -12.31 -15.87
CA ARG A 98 -0.27 -13.56 -15.09
C ARG A 98 0.45 -13.33 -13.77
N ILE A 99 -0.25 -13.56 -12.67
CA ILE A 99 0.36 -13.56 -11.34
C ILE A 99 0.78 -15.00 -11.05
N SER A 100 2.08 -15.26 -11.14
CA SER A 100 2.70 -16.49 -10.65
C SER A 100 3.58 -16.17 -9.44
N ALA A 101 3.82 -17.17 -8.58
CA ALA A 101 4.91 -17.06 -7.63
C ALA A 101 6.23 -16.92 -8.40
N ALA A 102 6.95 -15.82 -8.17
CA ALA A 102 8.33 -15.72 -8.63
C ALA A 102 9.21 -16.59 -7.70
N PRO A 103 10.21 -17.31 -8.24
CA PRO A 103 11.25 -17.92 -7.41
C PRO A 103 11.91 -16.87 -6.51
N PRO A 104 12.26 -17.18 -5.24
CA PRO A 104 12.91 -16.23 -4.34
C PRO A 104 14.19 -15.60 -4.90
N GLU A 105 14.92 -16.35 -5.73
CA GLU A 105 16.15 -15.92 -6.42
C GLU A 105 15.92 -14.81 -7.47
N ASP A 106 14.69 -14.64 -7.96
CA ASP A 106 14.34 -13.67 -8.99
C ASP A 106 13.86 -12.33 -8.42
N LEU A 107 13.82 -12.17 -7.09
CA LEU A 107 13.39 -10.94 -6.44
C LEU A 107 14.59 -10.00 -6.21
N PRO A 108 14.73 -8.89 -6.98
CA PRO A 108 15.78 -7.91 -6.73
C PRO A 108 15.57 -7.27 -5.36
N GLY A 109 16.48 -7.56 -4.43
CA GLY A 109 16.34 -7.14 -3.05
C GLY A 109 17.59 -7.39 -2.22
N SER A 110 17.51 -7.03 -0.94
CA SER A 110 18.55 -7.33 0.04
C SER A 110 18.04 -8.39 1.02
N PRO A 111 18.85 -9.39 1.39
CA PRO A 111 18.47 -10.32 2.44
C PRO A 111 18.31 -9.58 3.76
N LEU A 112 17.36 -10.03 4.56
CA LEU A 112 17.01 -9.48 5.86
C LEU A 112 16.82 -10.64 6.84
N GLU A 113 17.52 -10.61 7.96
CA GLU A 113 17.22 -11.51 9.07
C GLU A 113 16.05 -10.97 9.88
N MET A 114 15.09 -11.85 10.15
CA MET A 114 13.92 -11.62 10.98
C MET A 114 13.97 -12.64 12.14
N PRO A 115 13.31 -12.38 13.27
CA PRO A 115 13.14 -13.37 14.33
C PRO A 115 12.50 -14.68 13.84
N SER A 116 11.62 -14.61 12.83
CA SER A 116 10.97 -15.77 12.22
C SER A 116 11.77 -16.43 11.08
N GLY A 117 12.99 -15.96 10.78
CA GLY A 117 13.85 -16.49 9.70
C GLY A 117 14.29 -15.44 8.68
N GLN A 118 14.75 -15.89 7.51
CA GLN A 118 15.24 -14.99 6.46
C GLN A 118 14.10 -14.48 5.57
N ALA A 119 14.17 -13.20 5.20
CA ALA A 119 13.32 -12.56 4.22
C ALA A 119 14.16 -11.81 3.18
N VAL A 120 13.56 -11.46 2.05
CA VAL A 120 14.17 -10.56 1.06
C VAL A 120 13.34 -9.27 1.04
N ILE A 121 13.99 -8.13 1.30
CA ILE A 121 13.35 -6.83 1.13
C ILE A 121 13.60 -6.33 -0.29
N ALA A 122 12.52 -6.12 -1.04
CA ALA A 122 12.62 -5.54 -2.38
C ALA A 122 13.23 -4.12 -2.30
N ALA A 123 14.01 -3.76 -3.33
CA ALA A 123 14.54 -2.41 -3.43
C ALA A 123 13.39 -1.38 -3.45
N SER A 124 13.59 -0.23 -2.81
CA SER A 124 12.56 0.82 -2.84
C SER A 124 12.31 1.25 -4.30
N PRO A 125 11.04 1.27 -4.75
CA PRO A 125 10.71 1.73 -6.09
C PRO A 125 10.80 3.25 -6.23
N ILE A 126 11.09 3.99 -5.14
CA ILE A 126 11.11 5.45 -5.10
C ILE A 126 12.47 5.96 -4.63
N ARG A 127 13.01 6.93 -5.37
CA ARG A 127 14.17 7.75 -4.96
C ARG A 127 13.82 9.22 -5.10
N VAL A 128 14.24 10.03 -4.13
CA VAL A 128 14.08 11.49 -4.14
C VAL A 128 15.46 12.14 -4.17
N GLY A 129 15.90 12.53 -5.36
CA GLY A 129 17.28 13.00 -5.57
C GLY A 129 18.29 11.91 -5.19
N ARG A 130 19.14 12.19 -4.20
CA ARG A 130 20.10 11.21 -3.66
C ARG A 130 19.52 10.36 -2.52
N ALA A 131 18.36 10.72 -1.97
CA ALA A 131 17.74 9.98 -0.89
C ALA A 131 17.01 8.73 -1.43
N GLY A 132 17.31 7.58 -0.83
CA GLY A 132 16.53 6.36 -0.99
C GLY A 132 15.69 6.10 0.26
N LEU A 133 14.56 5.44 0.11
CA LEU A 133 13.81 4.94 1.27
C LEU A 133 14.60 3.78 1.89
N ALA A 134 14.96 3.92 3.16
CA ALA A 134 15.57 2.86 3.95
C ALA A 134 14.77 2.72 5.25
N PHE A 135 14.51 1.48 5.64
CA PHE A 135 13.81 1.18 6.89
C PHE A 135 14.83 0.89 7.97
N THR A 136 14.80 1.66 9.06
CA THR A 136 15.68 1.45 10.23
C THR A 136 15.17 0.36 11.16
N HIS A 137 13.88 0.04 11.10
CA HIS A 137 13.24 -1.06 11.83
C HIS A 137 12.25 -1.71 10.87
N ILE A 138 12.46 -2.97 10.53
CA ILE A 138 11.62 -3.69 9.54
C ILE A 138 10.80 -4.79 10.24
N THR A 139 11.29 -5.29 11.37
CA THR A 139 10.86 -6.55 11.96
C THR A 139 11.19 -6.55 13.44
N THR A 140 10.24 -7.01 14.24
CA THR A 140 10.36 -7.29 15.67
C THR A 140 9.55 -8.53 15.99
N ASP A 141 9.79 -9.13 17.15
CA ASP A 141 8.99 -10.25 17.61
C ASP A 141 7.53 -9.84 17.80
N LEU A 142 6.61 -10.77 17.54
CA LEU A 142 5.19 -10.56 17.82
C LEU A 142 5.01 -10.26 19.32
N GLY A 143 4.56 -9.03 19.63
CA GLY A 143 4.36 -8.57 21.00
C GLY A 143 5.55 -7.84 21.64
N GLU A 144 6.64 -7.60 20.90
CA GLU A 144 7.83 -6.90 21.42
C GLU A 144 7.55 -5.43 21.81
N HIS A 145 6.60 -4.79 21.12
CA HIS A 145 6.21 -3.41 21.43
C HIS A 145 4.98 -3.36 22.33
N ALA A 146 5.13 -2.68 23.47
CA ALA A 146 4.00 -2.38 24.34
C ALA A 146 2.93 -1.57 23.59
N PRO A 147 1.63 -1.91 23.71
CA PRO A 147 0.57 -1.13 23.10
C PRO A 147 0.53 0.26 23.73
N MET A 148 0.69 1.31 22.92
CA MET A 148 0.48 2.70 23.33
C MET A 148 -0.83 3.21 22.73
N TRP A 149 -1.72 3.70 23.59
CA TRP A 149 -2.97 4.34 23.19
C TRP A 149 -2.83 5.85 23.44
N TRP A 150 -2.99 6.64 22.39
CA TRP A 150 -2.98 8.11 22.42
C TRP A 150 -4.29 8.67 21.86
#